data_AF-A0A173U8P6-F1
#
_entry.id   AF-A0A173U8P6-F1
#
_cell.length_a   1.000
_cell.length_b   1.000
_cell.length_c   1.000
_cell.angle_alpha   90.00
_cell.angle_beta   90.00
_cell.angle_gamma   90.00
#
_symmetry.space_group_name_H-M   'P 1'
#
loop_
_entity.id
_entity.type
_entity.pdbx_description
1 polymer ?
#
loop_
_entity_poly.entity_id
_entity_poly.type
_entity_poly.pdbx_seq_one_letter_code
_entity_poly.pdbx_strand_id
1 'polypeptide(L)'
;MLARPHKGVFWLIDGEIWAVPFDEQKYEYGISKSGDSYVHRKIWKKIKPQKCRYPYNYYPRGRVEITSKNLCILYMNPNIGEEYINEIMKKFGLESVEKIIYDNSSHYRSYLDIEWKADEKR
;
A
#
# COMPACT_ATOMS: atom_id res chain seq x y z
N MET A 1 -11.96 -13.46 -5.52
CA MET A 1 -11.01 -13.39 -4.40
C MET A 1 -9.69 -13.98 -4.87
N LEU A 2 -8.54 -13.45 -4.43
CA LEU A 2 -7.25 -14.02 -4.82
C LEU A 2 -7.10 -15.41 -4.21
N ALA A 3 -6.52 -16.34 -4.97
CA ALA A 3 -6.39 -17.74 -4.57
C ALA A 3 -5.22 -18.00 -3.60
N ARG A 4 -4.34 -17.01 -3.40
CA ARG A 4 -3.18 -17.10 -2.51
C ARG A 4 -2.86 -15.74 -1.90
N PRO A 5 -2.18 -15.69 -0.73
CA PRO A 5 -1.65 -14.45 -0.17
C PRO A 5 -0.69 -13.76 -1.13
N HIS A 6 -0.82 -12.44 -1.26
CA HIS A 6 0.12 -11.63 -2.05
C HIS A 6 0.68 -10.48 -1.21
N LYS A 7 1.97 -10.20 -1.42
CA LYS A 7 2.56 -8.91 -1.05
C LYS A 7 1.90 -7.78 -1.85
N GLY A 8 2.16 -6.54 -1.48
CA GLY A 8 1.90 -5.40 -2.36
C GLY A 8 1.64 -4.11 -1.59
N VAL A 9 0.98 -3.18 -2.25
CA VAL A 9 0.79 -1.82 -1.75
C VAL A 9 -0.66 -1.39 -1.84
N PHE A 10 -1.09 -0.51 -0.94
CA PHE A 10 -2.45 0.01 -0.96
C PHE A 10 -2.53 1.46 -0.47
N TRP A 11 -3.66 2.09 -0.75
CA TRP A 11 -4.03 3.42 -0.29
C TRP A 11 -5.44 3.40 0.31
N LEU A 12 -5.72 4.28 1.26
CA LEU A 12 -7.07 4.61 1.69
C LEU A 12 -7.53 5.84 0.92
N ILE A 13 -8.48 5.68 -0.01
CA ILE A 13 -8.97 6.75 -0.88
C ILE A 13 -10.47 6.85 -0.66
N ASP A 14 -10.95 8.01 -0.21
CA ASP A 14 -12.37 8.31 -0.02
C ASP A 14 -13.13 7.23 0.81
N GLY A 15 -12.44 6.66 1.81
CA GLY A 15 -13.00 5.63 2.69
C GLY A 15 -12.90 4.19 2.15
N GLU A 16 -12.24 3.96 1.03
CA GLU A 16 -12.08 2.63 0.43
C GLU A 16 -10.61 2.24 0.26
N ILE A 17 -10.31 0.94 0.43
CA ILE A 17 -8.95 0.43 0.25
C ILE A 17 -8.65 0.22 -1.24
N TRP A 18 -7.84 1.07 -1.83
CA TRP A 18 -7.29 0.87 -3.16
C TRP A 18 -6.08 -0.07 -3.10
N ALA A 19 -6.31 -1.38 -3.20
CA ALA A 19 -5.27 -2.40 -3.11
C ALA A 19 -4.64 -2.72 -4.46
N VAL A 20 -3.32 -2.91 -4.44
CA VAL A 20 -2.53 -3.37 -5.58
C VAL A 20 -1.66 -4.55 -5.14
N PRO A 21 -2.21 -5.77 -5.18
CA PRO A 21 -1.46 -7.02 -5.01
C PRO A 21 -0.30 -7.10 -6.01
N PHE A 22 0.85 -7.59 -5.54
CA PHE A 22 2.05 -7.72 -6.35
C PHE A 22 1.88 -8.80 -7.42
N ASP A 23 2.20 -8.41 -8.65
CA ASP A 23 2.20 -9.26 -9.84
C ASP A 23 3.39 -8.86 -10.73
N GLU A 24 4.40 -9.72 -10.80
CA GLU A 24 5.63 -9.46 -11.54
C GLU A 24 5.40 -9.20 -13.05
N GLN A 25 4.28 -9.68 -13.61
CA GLN A 25 3.99 -9.59 -15.03
C GLN A 25 3.15 -8.35 -15.40
N LYS A 26 2.44 -7.77 -14.43
CA LYS A 26 1.42 -6.75 -14.72
C LYS A 26 1.96 -5.32 -14.77
N TYR A 27 2.87 -4.97 -13.87
CA TYR A 27 3.34 -3.60 -13.68
C TYR A 27 4.86 -3.55 -13.50
N GLU A 28 5.61 -4.01 -14.50
CA GLU A 28 7.07 -4.12 -14.48
C GLU A 28 7.79 -2.83 -14.02
N TYR A 29 7.39 -1.67 -14.56
CA TYR A 29 7.94 -0.36 -14.17
C TYR A 29 7.69 -0.01 -12.69
N GLY A 30 6.71 -0.64 -12.04
CA GLY A 30 6.34 -0.44 -10.64
C GLY A 30 7.19 -1.25 -9.66
N ILE A 31 7.95 -2.23 -10.14
CA ILE A 31 8.66 -3.21 -9.32
C ILE A 31 9.83 -2.55 -8.55
N SER A 32 10.02 -3.01 -7.32
CA SER A 32 11.15 -2.66 -6.46
C SER A 32 12.47 -3.15 -7.04
N LYS A 33 13.59 -2.65 -6.50
CA LYS A 33 14.93 -3.12 -6.93
C LYS A 33 15.16 -4.60 -6.59
N SER A 34 14.53 -5.11 -5.53
CA SER A 34 14.58 -6.51 -5.12
C SER A 34 13.73 -7.44 -5.99
N GLY A 35 12.82 -6.89 -6.81
CA GLY A 35 12.00 -7.70 -7.71
C GLY A 35 10.75 -8.32 -7.07
N ASP A 36 10.51 -8.11 -5.77
CA ASP A 36 9.53 -8.89 -4.99
C ASP A 36 8.34 -8.08 -4.46
N SER A 37 8.23 -6.80 -4.83
CA SER A 37 7.12 -5.94 -4.44
C SER A 37 7.03 -4.70 -5.34
N TYR A 38 6.02 -3.86 -5.14
CA TYR A 38 5.89 -2.57 -5.81
C TYR A 38 6.40 -1.40 -4.96
N VAL A 39 6.90 -0.37 -5.65
CA VAL A 39 7.22 0.94 -5.07
C VAL A 39 6.03 1.86 -5.31
N HIS A 40 5.41 2.39 -4.24
CA HIS A 40 4.22 3.25 -4.31
C HIS A 40 4.38 4.37 -5.34
N ARG A 41 5.50 5.10 -5.29
CA ARG A 41 5.80 6.21 -6.22
C ARG A 41 5.83 5.77 -7.69
N LYS A 42 6.42 4.61 -7.98
CA LYS A 42 6.59 4.11 -9.36
C LYS A 42 5.23 3.66 -9.93
N ILE A 43 4.49 2.85 -9.17
CA ILE A 43 3.26 2.24 -9.66
C ILE A 43 2.09 3.23 -9.78
N TRP A 44 2.05 4.25 -8.91
CA TRP A 44 0.96 5.24 -8.86
C TRP A 44 0.66 5.91 -10.20
N LYS A 45 1.69 6.15 -11.02
CA LYS A 45 1.54 6.79 -12.34
C LYS A 45 0.58 6.02 -13.26
N LYS A 46 0.42 4.71 -13.06
CA LYS A 46 -0.45 3.85 -13.87
C LYS A 46 -1.75 3.46 -13.18
N ILE A 47 -1.70 3.24 -11.87
CA ILE A 47 -2.81 2.63 -11.12
C ILE A 47 -3.70 3.63 -10.40
N LYS A 48 -3.30 4.92 -10.35
CA LYS A 48 -4.12 5.93 -9.67
C LYS A 48 -5.53 6.00 -10.30
N PRO A 49 -6.57 6.24 -9.51
CA PRO A 49 -7.91 6.48 -10.05
C PRO A 49 -7.89 7.59 -11.12
N GLN A 50 -8.67 7.45 -12.20
CA GLN A 50 -8.62 8.37 -13.34
C GLN A 50 -8.82 9.85 -12.95
N LYS A 51 -9.70 10.11 -11.97
CA LYS A 51 -9.98 11.46 -11.46
C LYS A 51 -8.95 11.96 -10.44
N CYS A 52 -8.01 11.11 -10.01
CA CYS A 52 -7.01 11.47 -9.02
C CYS A 52 -5.90 12.37 -9.60
N ARG A 53 -5.85 13.60 -9.09
CA ARG A 53 -4.83 14.61 -9.44
C ARG A 53 -3.66 14.63 -8.46
N TYR A 54 -3.78 13.93 -7.35
CA TYR A 54 -2.82 13.96 -6.26
C TYR A 54 -1.61 13.02 -6.47
N PRO A 55 -0.45 13.34 -5.89
CA PRO A 55 0.72 12.46 -5.90
C PRO A 55 0.48 11.19 -5.08
N TYR A 56 1.37 10.21 -5.26
CA TYR A 56 1.27 8.89 -4.62
C TYR A 56 1.26 8.94 -3.08
N ASN A 57 1.82 10.00 -2.50
CA ASN A 57 1.97 10.17 -1.07
C ASN A 57 0.89 11.07 -0.45
N TYR A 58 -0.11 11.49 -1.23
CA TYR A 58 -1.21 12.31 -0.73
C TYR A 58 -2.08 11.52 0.24
N TYR A 59 -2.63 10.39 -0.20
CA TYR A 59 -3.50 9.56 0.63
C TYR A 59 -2.70 8.72 1.65
N PRO A 60 -3.30 8.40 2.82
CA PRO A 60 -2.79 7.37 3.70
C PRO A 60 -2.57 6.08 2.92
N ARG A 61 -1.47 5.40 3.20
CA ARG A 61 -1.03 4.23 2.43
C ARG A 61 -0.40 3.20 3.33
N GLY A 62 -0.32 1.99 2.82
CA GLY A 62 0.32 0.88 3.50
C GLY A 62 0.89 -0.14 2.55
N ARG A 63 1.39 -1.22 3.13
CA ARG A 63 2.09 -2.30 2.45
C ARG A 63 1.83 -3.61 3.16
N VAL A 64 1.59 -4.64 2.36
CA VAL A 64 1.58 -6.03 2.83
C VAL A 64 2.92 -6.63 2.46
N GLU A 65 3.67 -7.09 3.45
CA GLU A 65 4.85 -7.92 3.27
C GLU A 65 4.57 -9.34 3.77
N ILE A 66 5.12 -10.31 3.05
CA ILE A 66 5.08 -11.73 3.42
C ILE A 66 6.54 -12.16 3.61
N THR A 67 6.86 -12.61 4.82
CA THR A 67 8.21 -13.04 5.17
C THR A 67 8.53 -14.40 4.54
N SER A 68 9.81 -14.80 4.54
CA SER A 68 10.21 -16.15 4.12
C SER A 68 9.59 -17.27 4.96
N LYS A 69 9.08 -16.97 6.15
CA LYS A 69 8.34 -17.90 7.03
C LYS A 69 6.82 -17.86 6.78
N ASN A 70 6.38 -17.23 5.69
CA ASN A 70 4.97 -17.04 5.34
C ASN A 70 4.14 -16.24 6.36
N LEU A 71 4.80 -15.41 7.18
CA LEU A 71 4.12 -14.47 8.08
C LEU A 71 3.80 -13.18 7.34
N CYS A 72 2.57 -12.72 7.47
CA CYS A 72 2.03 -11.48 6.94
C CYS A 72 2.25 -10.32 7.91
N ILE A 73 2.98 -9.31 7.44
CA ILE A 73 3.23 -8.06 8.16
C ILE A 73 2.55 -6.93 7.40
N LEU A 74 1.69 -6.21 8.11
CA LEU A 74 0.95 -5.08 7.58
C LEU A 74 1.56 -3.77 8.06
N TYR A 75 2.16 -3.01 7.16
CA TYR A 75 2.64 -1.65 7.43
C TYR A 75 1.58 -0.64 7.03
N MET A 76 1.21 0.29 7.91
CA MET A 76 0.15 1.26 7.64
C MET A 76 0.53 2.66 8.11
N ASN A 77 0.06 3.67 7.38
CA ASN A 77 -0.06 5.01 7.93
C ASN A 77 -1.00 4.97 9.17
N PRO A 78 -0.70 5.70 10.27
CA PRO A 78 -1.49 5.69 11.50
C PRO A 78 -2.96 6.12 11.35
N ASN A 79 -3.29 6.87 10.30
CA ASN A 79 -4.65 7.31 10.00
C ASN A 79 -5.49 6.24 9.28
N ILE A 80 -4.94 5.04 9.04
CA ILE A 80 -5.71 3.87 8.58
C ILE A 80 -6.07 3.05 9.81
N GLY A 81 -7.34 3.11 10.21
CA GLY A 81 -7.85 2.40 11.36
C GLY A 81 -7.98 0.88 11.15
N GLU A 82 -8.24 0.16 12.24
CA GLU A 82 -8.38 -1.29 12.25
C GLU A 82 -9.60 -1.79 11.47
N GLU A 83 -10.62 -0.95 11.29
CA GLU A 83 -11.83 -1.23 10.52
C GLU A 83 -11.54 -1.65 9.07
N TYR A 84 -10.38 -1.27 8.52
CA TYR A 84 -9.98 -1.60 7.15
C TYR A 84 -9.24 -2.94 7.03
N ILE A 85 -8.82 -3.57 8.14
CA ILE A 85 -7.97 -4.76 8.11
C ILE A 85 -8.64 -5.90 7.34
N ASN A 86 -9.93 -6.15 7.59
CA ASN A 86 -10.67 -7.22 6.91
C ASN A 86 -10.76 -6.99 5.39
N GLU A 87 -10.91 -5.74 4.96
CA GLU A 87 -10.93 -5.39 3.55
C GLU A 87 -9.56 -5.59 2.90
N ILE A 88 -8.49 -5.17 3.58
CA ILE A 88 -7.10 -5.38 3.16
C ILE A 88 -6.84 -6.88 3.01
N MET A 89 -7.13 -7.68 4.03
CA MET A 89 -6.94 -9.13 4.00
C MET A 89 -7.66 -9.76 2.82
N LYS A 90 -8.93 -9.43 2.60
CA LYS A 90 -9.71 -9.93 1.45
C LYS A 90 -9.10 -9.54 0.10
N LYS A 91 -8.61 -8.30 -0.04
CA LYS A 91 -8.02 -7.79 -1.29
C LYS A 91 -6.65 -8.39 -1.58
N PHE A 92 -5.89 -8.79 -0.57
CA PHE A 92 -4.59 -9.45 -0.72
C PHE A 92 -4.63 -10.98 -0.59
N GLY A 93 -5.80 -11.56 -0.31
CA GLY A 93 -5.96 -13.01 -0.13
C GLY A 93 -5.29 -13.55 1.14
N LEU A 94 -5.29 -12.76 2.22
CA LEU A 94 -4.67 -13.11 3.49
C LEU A 94 -5.68 -13.82 4.40
N GLU A 95 -5.23 -14.85 5.11
CA GLU A 95 -6.02 -15.56 6.12
C GLU A 95 -5.84 -14.95 7.51
N SER A 96 -4.65 -14.43 7.80
CA SER A 96 -4.28 -13.78 9.05
C SER A 96 -3.28 -12.64 8.82
N VAL A 97 -3.19 -11.74 9.80
CA VAL A 97 -2.14 -10.73 9.89
C VAL A 97 -1.45 -10.93 11.23
N GLU A 98 -0.18 -11.35 11.20
CA GLU A 98 0.57 -11.67 12.42
C GLU A 98 1.10 -10.42 13.10
N LYS A 99 1.35 -9.35 12.34
CA LYS A 99 1.86 -8.11 12.88
C LYS A 99 1.37 -6.89 12.10
N ILE A 100 0.88 -5.90 12.83
CA ILE A 100 0.55 -4.58 12.30
C ILE A 100 1.59 -3.58 12.80
N ILE A 101 2.14 -2.79 11.88
CA ILE A 101 3.12 -1.75 12.16
C ILE A 101 2.57 -0.43 11.65
N TYR A 102 2.18 0.43 12.58
CA TYR A 102 1.81 1.81 12.27
C TYR A 102 3.08 2.64 12.09
N ASP A 103 3.43 2.92 10.83
CA ASP A 103 4.65 3.62 10.46
C ASP A 103 4.45 5.13 10.56
N ASN A 104 5.00 5.72 11.63
CA ASN A 104 4.95 7.15 11.93
C ASN A 104 6.07 7.96 11.24
N SER A 105 6.89 7.32 10.41
CA SER A 105 7.95 8.03 9.69
C SER A 105 7.37 9.05 8.71
N SER A 106 8.15 10.09 8.40
CA SER A 106 7.80 11.07 7.37
C SER A 106 7.49 10.42 6.02
N HIS A 107 8.07 9.25 5.75
CA HIS A 107 7.84 8.48 4.53
C HIS A 107 6.40 8.01 4.35
N TYR A 108 5.63 7.79 5.44
CA TYR A 108 4.24 7.36 5.36
C TYR A 108 3.22 8.48 5.55
N ARG A 109 3.64 9.70 5.91
CA ARG A 109 2.73 10.84 6.07
C ARG A 109 1.88 11.10 4.81
N SER A 110 0.73 11.72 5.03
CA SER A 110 -0.37 11.97 4.11
C SER A 110 -1.00 13.34 4.37
N TYR A 111 -1.99 13.74 3.56
CA TYR A 111 -2.72 15.01 3.73
C TYR A 111 -3.41 15.18 5.10
N LEU A 112 -3.58 14.09 5.85
CA LEU A 112 -4.14 14.10 7.20
C LEU A 112 -3.11 14.44 8.27
N ASP A 113 -1.81 14.38 7.94
CA ASP A 113 -0.72 14.60 8.87
C ASP A 113 -0.27 16.06 8.87
N ILE A 114 -0.02 16.61 10.06
CA ILE A 114 0.47 17.98 10.24
C ILE A 114 1.83 18.12 9.54
N GLU A 115 2.03 19.26 8.85
CA GLU A 115 3.21 19.59 8.05
C GLU A 115 3.48 18.65 6.85
N TRP A 116 2.52 17.81 6.45
CA TRP A 116 2.69 17.03 5.24
C TRP A 116 2.90 17.92 4.01
N LYS A 117 3.83 17.50 3.15
CA LYS A 117 4.07 18.09 1.85
C LYS A 117 4.12 16.99 0.79
N ALA A 118 3.54 17.30 -0.36
CA ALA A 118 3.68 16.47 -1.55
C ALA A 118 5.16 16.25 -1.85
N ASP A 119 5.52 15.03 -2.23
CA ASP A 119 6.86 14.78 -2.75
C ASP A 119 7.02 15.59 -4.04
N GLU A 120 8.12 16.33 -4.14
CA GLU A 120 8.43 17.08 -5.34
C GLU A 120 8.52 16.14 -6.55
N LYS A 121 7.98 16.59 -7.68
CA LYS A 121 8.14 15.92 -8.96
C LYS A 121 9.60 16.07 -9.41
N ARG A 122 10.50 15.23 -8.90
CA ARG A 122 11.77 14.93 -9.56
C ARG A 122 11.51 14.08 -10.79
#